data_AF-A0A962ABI2-F1
#
_entry.id   AF-A0A962ABI2-F1
#
_cell.length_a   1.000
_cell.length_b   1.000
_cell.length_c   1.000
_cell.angle_alpha   90.00
_cell.angle_beta   90.00
_cell.angle_gamma   90.00
#
_symmetry.space_group_name_H-M   'P 1'
#
loop_
_entity.id
_entity.type
_entity.pdbx_description
1 polymer ?
#
loop_
_entity_poly.entity_id
_entity_poly.type
_entity_poly.pdbx_seq_one_letter_code
_entity_poly.pdbx_strand_id
1 'polypeptide(L)'
;AGVAAIGLALCVEDRRWLIAAGAACVIFAIGVVVDAPIAGRLRVLIDPTWLELLKNRNAYLFPSFYDADDLILPIVRGATILLAASYAEGRLRTILITGLVASALGIALAWFAGAEVPSVLLLQMQTWRMWWLTGFLAAFSLGYCAVRLGQGAARDKFVLAMLALAWTMSSQGTIVLAALVVAVFVAVPKFSSGVTITQKIANYTWLMLAVAVVLPAGVMLVRWMAYPATEGFEPVFTKRLNALVGDTMLLGAIALAAFGLPAAFARIPQAVALAGAACLIVFATRLWFDPDSYAREIARAQVQVDLARMTPRDGEILWLKGSFEPWAWLRRPHWLGDIQGAGIVFSRDIGMIYKERADALTSAGLDNGALVRRYAKLPKNWLMTPAPEGVRKICARADAPAYIVAPTAREAALDPALRAKIWTAPALRVEMSAVGDKVDTAQIQTYAVIDCAANR
;
A
#
# COMPACT_ATOMS: atom_id res chain seq x y z
N ALA A 1 17.39 -2.23 -1.68
CA ALA A 1 17.28 -1.40 -0.46
C ALA A 1 18.27 -1.87 0.62
N GLY A 2 18.04 -3.02 1.26
CA GLY A 2 18.93 -3.54 2.32
C GLY A 2 20.40 -3.67 1.89
N VAL A 3 20.67 -4.30 0.74
CA VAL A 3 22.04 -4.40 0.18
C VAL A 3 22.69 -3.03 -0.01
N ALA A 4 21.94 -2.03 -0.50
CA ALA A 4 22.46 -0.68 -0.68
C ALA A 4 22.78 0.00 0.67
N ALA A 5 21.91 -0.15 1.67
CA ALA A 5 22.15 0.38 3.01
C ALA A 5 23.37 -0.27 3.67
N ILE A 6 23.50 -1.59 3.59
CA ILE A 6 24.66 -2.34 4.10
C ILE A 6 25.93 -1.91 3.36
N GLY A 7 25.88 -1.82 2.02
CA GLY A 7 27.02 -1.35 1.22
C GLY A 7 27.48 0.06 1.61
N LEU A 8 26.54 0.98 1.83
CA LEU A 8 26.84 2.32 2.32
C LEU A 8 27.44 2.30 3.73
N ALA A 9 26.89 1.49 4.65
CA ALA A 9 27.45 1.33 5.99
C ALA A 9 28.89 0.82 5.95
N LEU A 10 29.16 -0.20 5.13
CA LEU A 10 30.50 -0.73 4.90
C LEU A 10 31.46 0.34 4.35
N CYS A 11 31.00 1.19 3.43
CA CYS A 11 31.82 2.29 2.90
C CYS A 11 32.14 3.37 3.95
N VAL A 12 31.23 3.62 4.90
CA VAL A 12 31.44 4.56 6.01
C VAL A 12 32.42 3.98 7.03
N GLU A 13 32.31 2.69 7.32
CA GLU A 13 33.19 1.99 8.28
C GLU A 13 34.60 1.74 7.71
N ASP A 14 34.71 1.41 6.42
CA ASP A 14 35.97 1.11 5.75
C ASP A 14 35.97 1.61 4.28
N ARG A 15 36.83 2.59 4.00
CA ARG A 15 36.95 3.23 2.68
C ARG A 15 37.33 2.27 1.55
N ARG A 16 37.89 1.10 1.84
CA ARG A 16 38.22 0.10 0.80
C ARG A 16 36.98 -0.39 0.05
N TRP A 17 35.81 -0.36 0.69
CA TRP A 17 34.54 -0.68 0.03
C TRP A 17 34.15 0.34 -1.04
N LEU A 18 34.65 1.59 -0.98
CA LEU A 18 34.46 2.56 -2.07
C LEU A 18 35.19 2.12 -3.35
N ILE A 19 36.35 1.48 -3.22
CA ILE A 19 37.09 0.93 -4.37
C ILE A 19 36.29 -0.21 -4.98
N ALA A 20 35.73 -1.11 -4.16
CA ALA A 20 34.88 -2.20 -4.64
C ALA A 20 33.60 -1.68 -5.32
N ALA A 21 32.95 -0.65 -4.74
CA ALA A 21 31.79 0.00 -5.34
C ALA A 21 32.14 0.67 -6.68
N GLY A 22 33.27 1.39 -6.73
CA GLY A 22 33.79 1.99 -7.96
C GLY A 22 34.08 0.95 -9.04
N ALA A 23 34.76 -0.15 -8.68
CA ALA A 23 35.01 -1.27 -9.58
C ALA A 23 33.70 -1.89 -10.10
N ALA A 24 32.69 -2.09 -9.23
CA ALA A 24 31.38 -2.58 -9.63
C ALA A 24 30.68 -1.61 -10.60
N CYS A 25 30.76 -0.30 -10.37
CA CYS A 25 30.24 0.70 -11.30
C CYS A 25 30.94 0.66 -12.67
N VAL A 26 32.28 0.51 -12.69
CA VAL A 26 33.05 0.37 -13.94
C VAL A 26 32.66 -0.92 -14.68
N ILE A 27 32.59 -2.06 -13.98
CA ILE A 27 32.17 -3.34 -14.57
C ILE A 27 30.75 -3.22 -15.13
N PHE A 28 29.84 -2.59 -14.39
CA PHE A 28 28.48 -2.36 -14.86
C PHE A 28 28.47 -1.46 -16.12
N ALA A 29 29.23 -0.37 -16.12
CA ALA A 29 29.37 0.52 -17.28
C ALA A 29 29.94 -0.20 -18.51
N ILE A 30 30.97 -1.04 -18.35
CA ILE A 30 31.48 -1.91 -19.42
C ILE A 30 30.35 -2.82 -19.91
N GLY A 31 29.60 -3.44 -19.00
CA GLY A 31 28.42 -4.25 -19.32
C GLY A 31 27.36 -3.50 -20.13
N VAL A 32 27.14 -2.21 -19.86
CA VAL A 32 26.24 -1.35 -20.63
C VAL A 32 26.78 -1.17 -22.06
N VAL A 33 28.08 -0.90 -22.21
CA VAL A 33 28.75 -0.66 -23.51
C VAL A 33 28.74 -1.92 -24.38
N VAL A 34 29.00 -3.09 -23.80
CA VAL A 34 29.03 -4.38 -24.54
C VAL A 34 27.66 -5.05 -24.66
N ASP A 35 26.59 -4.37 -24.27
CA ASP A 35 25.21 -4.86 -24.32
C ASP A 35 24.94 -6.18 -23.56
N ALA A 36 25.52 -6.32 -22.36
CA ALA A 36 25.28 -7.49 -21.53
C ALA A 36 23.77 -7.61 -21.16
N PRO A 37 23.19 -8.83 -21.02
CA PRO A 37 21.73 -9.08 -20.96
C PRO A 37 20.91 -8.28 -19.94
N ILE A 38 21.53 -7.72 -18.90
CA ILE A 38 20.89 -6.86 -17.89
C ILE A 38 21.34 -5.41 -18.06
N ALA A 39 22.65 -5.17 -18.12
CA ALA A 39 23.23 -3.83 -18.16
C ALA A 39 22.89 -3.08 -19.47
N GLY A 40 22.87 -3.78 -20.61
CA GLY A 40 22.48 -3.22 -21.92
C GLY A 40 21.09 -2.58 -21.92
N ARG A 41 20.17 -3.11 -21.11
CA ARG A 41 18.80 -2.59 -20.95
C ARG A 41 18.76 -1.17 -20.37
N LEU A 42 19.87 -0.67 -19.79
CA LEU A 42 19.98 0.73 -19.38
C LEU A 42 19.85 1.70 -20.56
N ARG A 43 20.35 1.31 -21.75
CA ARG A 43 20.29 2.13 -22.97
C ARG A 43 18.95 2.07 -23.69
N VAL A 44 18.13 1.07 -23.37
CA VAL A 44 16.80 0.92 -23.96
C VAL A 44 15.87 1.92 -23.27
N LEU A 45 15.40 2.91 -24.03
CA LEU A 45 14.44 3.89 -23.57
C LEU A 45 13.01 3.39 -23.80
N ILE A 46 12.12 3.77 -22.89
CA ILE A 46 10.67 3.59 -23.05
C ILE A 46 10.18 4.60 -24.07
N ASP A 47 9.48 4.13 -25.10
CA ASP A 47 8.88 5.01 -26.12
C ASP A 47 7.74 5.87 -25.53
N PRO A 48 7.41 7.02 -26.15
CA PRO A 48 6.44 7.96 -25.59
C PRO A 48 5.06 7.34 -25.29
N THR A 49 4.56 6.47 -26.17
CA THR A 49 3.25 5.83 -25.99
C THR A 49 3.23 4.89 -24.79
N TRP A 50 4.28 4.08 -24.62
CA TRP A 50 4.40 3.21 -23.45
C TRP A 50 4.61 4.02 -22.16
N LEU A 51 5.41 5.09 -22.22
CA LEU A 51 5.63 5.97 -21.07
C LEU A 51 4.32 6.65 -20.62
N GLU A 52 3.51 7.14 -21.56
CA GLU A 52 2.21 7.74 -21.25
C GLU A 52 1.27 6.72 -20.56
N LEU A 53 1.21 5.50 -21.08
CA LEU A 53 0.46 4.42 -20.44
C LEU A 53 0.94 4.17 -19.01
N LEU A 54 2.26 4.11 -18.79
CA LEU A 54 2.83 3.93 -17.46
C LEU A 54 2.51 5.09 -16.52
N LYS A 55 2.59 6.35 -16.98
CA LYS A 55 2.26 7.53 -16.18
C LYS A 55 0.79 7.54 -15.78
N ASN A 56 -0.12 7.20 -16.69
CA ASN A 56 -1.56 7.16 -16.42
C ASN A 56 -1.97 6.01 -15.47
N ARG A 57 -1.38 4.83 -15.69
CA ARG A 57 -1.78 3.61 -14.97
C ARG A 57 -0.99 3.40 -13.68
N ASN A 58 0.31 3.60 -13.73
CA ASN A 58 1.27 3.29 -12.68
C ASN A 58 1.99 4.56 -12.19
N ALA A 59 1.24 5.65 -11.95
CA ALA A 59 1.81 6.92 -11.50
C ALA A 59 2.67 6.78 -10.23
N TYR A 60 2.40 5.80 -9.37
CA TYR A 60 3.21 5.46 -8.21
C TYR A 60 4.68 5.13 -8.53
N LEU A 61 5.01 4.76 -9.77
CA LEU A 61 6.40 4.54 -10.21
C LEU A 61 7.20 5.84 -10.34
N PHE A 62 6.51 6.99 -10.38
CA PHE A 62 7.04 8.28 -10.77
C PHE A 62 6.87 9.28 -9.61
N PRO A 63 7.89 9.47 -8.77
CA PRO A 63 7.81 10.42 -7.65
C PRO A 63 7.44 11.87 -8.05
N SER A 64 7.61 12.23 -9.32
CA SER A 64 7.18 13.53 -9.86
C SER A 64 5.65 13.72 -9.92
N PHE A 65 4.87 12.64 -9.83
CA PHE A 65 3.40 12.68 -9.79
C PHE A 65 2.83 12.43 -8.38
N TYR A 66 3.69 12.40 -7.36
CA TYR A 66 3.23 12.24 -5.98
C TYR A 66 2.59 13.53 -5.52
N ASP A 67 1.40 13.42 -4.93
CA ASP A 67 0.76 14.54 -4.28
C ASP A 67 1.53 14.89 -2.99
N ALA A 68 1.33 16.10 -2.45
CA ALA A 68 1.93 16.47 -1.16
C ALA A 68 1.56 15.47 -0.06
N ASP A 69 0.37 14.90 -0.13
CA ASP A 69 -0.12 13.92 0.84
C ASP A 69 0.66 12.60 0.80
N ASP A 70 1.12 12.19 -0.38
CA ASP A 70 1.94 10.98 -0.56
C ASP A 70 3.32 11.11 0.13
N LEU A 71 3.76 12.35 0.38
CA LEU A 71 5.06 12.66 1.00
C LEU A 71 4.99 12.83 2.52
N ILE A 72 3.81 12.98 3.14
CA ILE A 72 3.69 13.22 4.58
C ILE A 72 4.32 12.08 5.38
N LEU A 73 3.84 10.85 5.17
CA LEU A 73 4.32 9.68 5.89
C LEU A 73 5.81 9.39 5.61
N PRO A 74 6.30 9.49 4.36
CA PRO A 74 7.72 9.57 4.06
C PRO A 74 8.52 10.54 4.94
N ILE A 75 8.08 11.79 5.04
CA ILE A 75 8.75 12.85 5.81
C ILE A 75 8.76 12.52 7.31
N VAL A 76 7.63 12.06 7.86
CA VAL A 76 7.53 11.62 9.28
C VAL A 76 8.53 10.51 9.57
N ARG A 77 8.60 9.50 8.70
CA ARG A 77 9.53 8.37 8.85
C ARG A 77 10.99 8.82 8.77
N GLY A 78 11.33 9.69 7.82
CA GLY A 78 12.67 10.25 7.69
C GLY A 78 13.10 11.04 8.92
N ALA A 79 12.25 11.94 9.41
CA ALA A 79 12.52 12.72 10.62
C ALA A 79 12.62 11.85 11.88
N THR A 80 11.79 10.80 11.99
CA THR A 80 11.89 9.81 13.07
C THR A 80 13.26 9.14 13.10
N ILE A 81 13.76 8.72 11.92
CA ILE A 81 15.09 8.09 11.80
C ILE A 81 16.20 9.08 12.13
N LEU A 82 16.12 10.32 11.63
CA LEU A 82 17.11 11.37 11.92
C LEU A 82 17.16 11.71 13.41
N LEU A 83 16.01 11.80 14.06
CA LEU A 83 15.92 12.01 15.50
C LEU A 83 16.52 10.83 16.25
N ALA A 84 16.15 9.59 15.93
CA ALA A 84 16.78 8.42 16.56
C ALA A 84 18.31 8.41 16.36
N ALA A 85 18.77 8.74 15.14
CA ALA A 85 20.19 8.80 14.80
C ALA A 85 20.94 9.92 15.54
N SER A 86 20.29 11.00 15.97
CA SER A 86 20.93 12.06 16.77
C SER A 86 21.18 11.65 18.22
N TYR A 87 20.45 10.65 18.72
CA TYR A 87 20.63 10.07 20.06
C TYR A 87 21.38 8.74 20.06
N ALA A 88 21.45 8.06 18.90
CA ALA A 88 22.18 6.82 18.73
C ALA A 88 23.69 7.04 18.54
N GLU A 89 24.48 6.04 18.92
CA GLU A 89 25.94 6.04 18.79
C GLU A 89 26.43 4.84 17.96
N GLY A 90 27.68 4.92 17.49
CA GLY A 90 28.38 3.83 16.81
C GLY A 90 27.65 3.27 15.58
N ARG A 91 27.55 1.93 15.53
CA ARG A 91 26.99 1.20 14.38
C ARG A 91 25.50 1.46 14.17
N LEU A 92 24.73 1.65 15.25
CA LEU A 92 23.29 1.89 15.12
C LEU A 92 23.02 3.20 14.36
N ARG A 93 23.70 4.28 14.75
CA ARG A 93 23.61 5.57 14.04
C ARG A 93 23.97 5.41 12.57
N THR A 94 25.04 4.65 12.28
CA THR A 94 25.49 4.40 10.91
C THR A 94 24.43 3.67 10.08
N ILE A 95 23.82 2.60 10.62
CA ILE A 95 22.75 1.85 9.94
C ILE A 95 21.52 2.73 9.68
N LEU A 96 21.11 3.54 10.67
CA LEU A 96 19.97 4.45 10.54
C LEU A 96 20.18 5.47 9.42
N ILE A 97 21.34 6.16 9.42
CA ILE A 97 21.65 7.18 8.42
C ILE A 97 21.83 6.56 7.03
N THR A 98 22.57 5.47 6.92
CA THR A 98 22.83 4.83 5.61
C THR A 98 21.57 4.20 5.03
N GLY A 99 20.69 3.66 5.86
CA GLY A 99 19.36 3.22 5.43
C GLY A 99 18.49 4.36 4.91
N LEU A 100 18.47 5.50 5.59
CA LEU A 100 17.77 6.70 5.12
C LEU A 100 18.34 7.23 3.80
N VAL A 101 19.67 7.32 3.69
CA VAL A 101 20.37 7.76 2.46
C VAL A 101 20.07 6.80 1.31
N ALA A 102 20.13 5.48 1.52
CA ALA A 102 19.81 4.49 0.49
C ALA A 102 18.39 4.67 -0.05
N SER A 103 17.41 4.89 0.83
CA SER A 103 16.03 5.14 0.41
C SER A 103 15.87 6.46 -0.35
N ALA A 104 16.51 7.53 0.12
CA ALA A 104 16.49 8.83 -0.54
C ALA A 104 17.10 8.76 -1.94
N LEU A 105 18.25 8.07 -2.10
CA LEU A 105 18.86 7.81 -3.40
C LEU A 105 17.95 6.97 -4.30
N GLY A 106 17.24 5.99 -3.75
CA GLY A 106 16.27 5.19 -4.51
C GLY A 106 15.12 6.01 -5.09
N ILE A 107 14.58 6.96 -4.33
CA ILE A 107 13.55 7.90 -4.80
C ILE A 107 14.12 8.91 -5.79
N ALA A 108 15.29 9.49 -5.51
CA ALA A 108 15.94 10.42 -6.43
C ALA A 108 16.19 9.75 -7.79
N LEU A 109 16.65 8.49 -7.79
CA LEU A 109 16.83 7.70 -9.00
C LEU A 109 15.50 7.40 -9.71
N ALA A 110 14.43 7.08 -8.97
CA ALA A 110 13.10 6.88 -9.57
C ALA A 110 12.54 8.16 -10.18
N TRP A 111 12.73 9.30 -9.51
CA TRP A 111 12.36 10.62 -10.00
C TRP A 111 13.12 10.96 -11.28
N PHE A 112 14.45 10.84 -11.27
CA PHE A 112 15.29 11.10 -12.44
C PHE A 112 14.96 10.18 -13.62
N ALA A 113 14.77 8.88 -13.37
CA ALA A 113 14.36 7.93 -14.40
C ALA A 113 12.96 8.24 -14.96
N GLY A 114 12.04 8.72 -14.12
CA GLY A 114 10.69 9.07 -14.54
C GLY A 114 10.58 10.39 -15.31
N ALA A 115 11.42 11.36 -14.96
CA ALA A 115 11.37 12.72 -15.49
C ALA A 115 12.30 12.94 -16.70
N GLU A 116 13.55 12.48 -16.60
CA GLU A 116 14.63 12.87 -17.54
C GLU A 116 15.06 11.73 -18.46
N VAL A 117 15.23 10.52 -17.92
CA VAL A 117 15.78 9.37 -18.66
C VAL A 117 14.91 8.13 -18.42
N PRO A 118 13.83 7.93 -19.20
CA PRO A 118 12.89 6.81 -19.04
C PRO A 118 13.50 5.50 -19.56
N SER A 119 14.60 5.09 -18.94
CA SER A 119 15.28 3.82 -19.21
C SER A 119 14.43 2.66 -18.70
N VAL A 120 14.31 1.63 -19.54
CA VAL A 120 13.61 0.38 -19.21
C VAL A 120 14.18 -0.23 -17.93
N LEU A 121 15.51 -0.32 -17.81
CA LEU A 121 16.13 -0.92 -16.64
C LEU A 121 15.82 -0.14 -15.34
N LEU A 122 15.97 1.19 -15.36
CA LEU A 122 15.78 2.02 -14.17
C LEU A 122 14.34 1.94 -13.65
N LEU A 123 13.35 2.01 -14.55
CA LEU A 123 11.94 1.90 -14.16
C LEU A 123 11.59 0.48 -13.69
N GLN A 124 12.16 -0.57 -14.30
CA GLN A 124 11.94 -1.97 -13.89
C GLN A 124 12.61 -2.32 -12.55
N MET A 125 13.72 -1.67 -12.20
CA MET A 125 14.35 -1.80 -10.88
C MET A 125 13.43 -1.29 -9.76
N GLN A 126 12.43 -0.47 -10.08
CA GLN A 126 11.43 0.05 -9.13
C GLN A 126 12.10 0.63 -7.88
N THR A 127 13.09 1.50 -8.07
CA THR A 127 13.93 2.03 -6.99
C THR A 127 13.13 2.85 -5.97
N TRP A 128 11.94 3.34 -6.33
CA TRP A 128 10.97 3.92 -5.40
C TRP A 128 10.61 2.96 -4.25
N ARG A 129 10.60 1.64 -4.50
CA ARG A 129 10.35 0.64 -3.46
C ARG A 129 11.42 0.66 -2.38
N MET A 130 12.61 1.21 -2.63
CA MET A 130 13.64 1.31 -1.58
C MET A 130 13.12 2.05 -0.35
N TRP A 131 12.08 2.87 -0.49
CA TRP A 131 11.34 3.48 0.61
C TRP A 131 10.84 2.50 1.69
N TRP A 132 10.56 1.24 1.35
CA TRP A 132 10.10 0.25 2.33
C TRP A 132 11.08 0.10 3.51
N LEU A 133 12.38 0.26 3.24
CA LEU A 133 13.43 0.21 4.25
C LEU A 133 13.31 1.38 5.24
N THR A 134 12.96 2.58 4.77
CA THR A 134 12.66 3.72 5.65
C THR A 134 11.48 3.40 6.55
N GLY A 135 10.43 2.74 6.04
CA GLY A 135 9.30 2.29 6.85
C GLY A 135 9.74 1.38 8.01
N PHE A 136 10.55 0.36 7.70
CA PHE A 136 11.08 -0.58 8.69
C PHE A 136 11.97 0.12 9.73
N LEU A 137 12.98 0.88 9.28
CA LEU A 137 13.90 1.58 10.17
C LEU A 137 13.21 2.65 11.00
N ALA A 138 12.17 3.31 10.48
CA ALA A 138 11.42 4.32 11.21
C ALA A 138 10.56 3.70 12.32
N ALA A 139 9.98 2.52 12.12
CA ALA A 139 9.27 1.81 13.19
C ALA A 139 10.23 1.43 14.34
N PHE A 140 11.42 0.90 14.01
CA PHE A 140 12.47 0.65 15.00
C PHE A 140 12.92 1.94 15.70
N SER A 141 13.16 2.99 14.92
CA SER A 141 13.59 4.31 15.40
C SER A 141 12.56 4.95 16.32
N LEU A 142 11.26 4.79 16.03
CA LEU A 142 10.18 5.26 16.91
C LEU A 142 10.23 4.56 18.26
N GLY A 143 10.41 3.24 18.29
CA GLY A 143 10.59 2.49 19.54
C GLY A 143 11.82 2.95 20.32
N TYR A 144 12.94 3.15 19.64
CA TYR A 144 14.17 3.68 20.24
C TYR A 144 13.97 5.09 20.83
N CYS A 145 13.37 6.01 20.06
CA CYS A 145 13.01 7.35 20.51
C CYS A 145 12.04 7.30 21.70
N ALA A 146 11.04 6.41 21.68
CA ALA A 146 10.06 6.33 22.75
C ALA A 146 10.70 5.99 24.10
N VAL A 147 11.59 5.00 24.12
CA VAL A 147 12.35 4.64 25.33
C VAL A 147 13.32 5.75 25.73
N ARG A 148 14.13 6.25 24.79
CA ARG A 148 15.21 7.19 25.10
C ARG A 148 14.71 8.56 25.53
N LEU A 149 13.75 9.13 24.78
CA LEU A 149 13.17 10.44 25.06
C LEU A 149 12.17 10.40 26.22
N GLY A 150 11.49 9.27 26.43
CA GLY A 150 10.59 9.08 27.56
C GLY A 150 11.29 9.11 28.91
N GLN A 151 12.51 8.57 28.98
CA GLN A 151 13.37 8.65 30.17
C GLN A 151 14.04 10.03 30.34
N GLY A 152 13.93 10.89 29.33
CA GLY A 152 14.56 12.22 29.31
C GLY A 152 13.81 13.28 30.10
N ALA A 153 14.26 14.53 29.93
CA ALA A 153 13.66 15.69 30.58
C ALA A 153 12.29 16.05 29.96
N ALA A 154 11.60 17.04 30.53
CA ALA A 154 10.33 17.55 30.00
C ALA A 154 10.40 17.90 28.50
N ARG A 155 11.53 18.45 28.06
CA ARG A 155 11.81 18.77 26.66
C ARG A 155 11.78 17.54 25.76
N ASP A 156 12.46 16.46 26.14
CA ASP A 156 12.50 15.21 25.36
C ASP A 156 11.10 14.57 25.29
N LYS A 157 10.37 14.56 26.39
CA LYS A 157 8.99 14.06 26.45
C LYS A 157 8.04 14.86 25.56
N PHE A 158 8.24 16.17 25.44
CA PHE A 158 7.48 17.03 24.54
C PHE A 158 7.81 16.73 23.07
N VAL A 159 9.09 16.59 22.73
CA VAL A 159 9.52 16.15 21.38
C VAL A 159 8.88 14.81 21.02
N LEU A 160 8.88 13.85 21.94
CA LEU A 160 8.27 12.56 21.73
C LEU A 160 6.75 12.66 21.55
N ALA A 161 6.06 13.53 22.28
CA ALA A 161 4.62 13.76 22.09
C ALA A 161 4.31 14.31 20.70
N MET A 162 5.10 15.27 20.22
CA MET A 162 4.95 15.82 18.87
C MET A 162 5.24 14.78 17.78
N LEU A 163 6.24 13.93 18.01
CA LEU A 163 6.53 12.81 17.11
C LEU A 163 5.39 11.78 17.10
N ALA A 164 4.85 11.44 18.27
CA ALA A 164 3.70 10.53 18.40
C ALA A 164 2.47 11.09 17.66
N LEU A 165 2.19 12.39 17.83
CA LEU A 165 1.13 13.10 17.08
C LEU A 165 1.32 12.96 15.56
N ALA A 166 2.55 13.14 15.06
CA ALA A 166 2.84 13.03 13.64
C ALA A 166 2.62 11.61 13.08
N TRP A 167 2.87 10.57 13.88
CA TRP A 167 2.61 9.18 13.49
C TRP A 167 1.11 8.84 13.53
N THR A 168 0.43 9.15 14.64
CA THR A 168 -0.97 8.79 14.84
C THR A 168 -1.92 9.60 13.97
N MET A 169 -1.54 10.82 13.58
CA MET A 169 -2.35 11.68 12.72
C MET A 169 -1.80 11.79 11.30
N SER A 170 -0.99 10.82 10.83
CA SER A 170 -0.27 10.89 9.54
C SER A 170 -1.14 11.17 8.30
N SER A 171 -2.46 11.01 8.39
CA SER A 171 -3.44 11.37 7.36
C SER A 171 -3.86 12.86 7.36
N GLN A 172 -3.45 13.65 8.35
CA GLN A 172 -3.84 15.05 8.57
C GLN A 172 -2.71 16.01 8.17
N GLY A 173 -2.39 16.07 6.88
CA GLY A 173 -1.10 16.56 6.37
C GLY A 173 -0.48 17.79 7.02
N THR A 174 -1.18 18.93 7.05
CA THR A 174 -0.63 20.18 7.60
C THR A 174 -0.34 20.10 9.10
N ILE A 175 -1.22 19.43 9.87
CA ILE A 175 -1.07 19.23 11.32
C ILE A 175 0.19 18.39 11.59
N VAL A 176 0.40 17.34 10.80
CA VAL A 176 1.56 16.43 10.92
C VAL A 176 2.86 17.16 10.65
N LEU A 177 2.92 17.95 9.58
CA LEU A 177 4.12 18.72 9.23
C LEU A 177 4.45 19.75 10.31
N ALA A 178 3.44 20.45 10.84
CA ALA A 178 3.63 21.40 11.93
C ALA A 178 4.17 20.71 13.19
N ALA A 179 3.57 19.59 13.59
CA ALA A 179 4.03 18.79 14.73
C ALA A 179 5.48 18.34 14.56
N LEU A 180 5.84 17.86 13.36
CA LEU A 180 7.18 17.40 13.06
C LEU A 180 8.22 18.54 13.08
N VAL A 181 7.90 19.70 12.52
CA VAL A 181 8.77 20.89 12.57
C VAL A 181 9.02 21.30 14.01
N VAL A 182 7.97 21.33 14.84
CA VAL A 182 8.09 21.63 16.27
C VAL A 182 8.96 20.59 16.98
N ALA A 183 8.75 19.29 16.70
CA ALA A 183 9.56 18.21 17.26
C ALA A 183 11.05 18.41 16.94
N VAL A 184 11.40 18.65 15.67
CA VAL A 184 12.79 18.85 15.23
C VAL A 184 13.38 20.14 15.80
N PHE A 185 12.63 21.24 15.77
CA PHE A 185 13.07 22.53 16.31
C PHE A 185 13.41 22.43 17.81
N VAL A 186 12.56 21.76 18.58
CA VAL A 186 12.77 21.54 20.03
C VAL A 186 13.83 20.48 20.28
N ALA A 187 14.01 19.47 19.43
CA ALA A 187 15.04 18.45 19.60
C ALA A 187 16.46 18.99 19.41
N VAL A 188 16.65 20.01 18.57
CA VAL A 188 17.97 20.56 18.24
C VAL A 188 18.31 21.75 19.15
N PRO A 189 19.27 21.63 20.10
CA PRO A 189 19.56 22.69 21.07
C PRO A 189 19.93 24.03 20.46
N LYS A 190 20.59 24.01 19.30
CA LYS A 190 21.00 25.21 18.56
C LYS A 190 19.82 26.12 18.20
N PHE A 191 18.64 25.55 17.94
CA PHE A 191 17.47 26.33 17.51
C PHE A 191 16.55 26.74 18.66
N SER A 192 16.62 26.05 19.80
CA SER A 192 15.64 26.18 20.90
C SER A 192 16.29 26.31 22.27
N SER A 193 17.51 26.84 22.34
CA SER A 193 18.20 27.14 23.61
C SER A 193 17.44 28.12 24.51
N GLY A 194 16.66 29.04 23.92
CA GLY A 194 15.82 29.99 24.65
C GLY A 194 14.41 29.49 25.00
N VAL A 195 14.03 28.28 24.60
CA VAL A 195 12.68 27.73 24.82
C VAL A 195 12.67 26.79 26.02
N THR A 196 12.09 27.24 27.13
CA THR A 196 11.95 26.42 28.35
C THR A 196 10.65 25.62 28.30
N ILE A 197 10.77 24.30 28.10
CA ILE A 197 9.65 23.38 28.19
C ILE A 197 9.57 22.81 29.61
N THR A 198 8.54 23.22 30.36
CA THR A 198 8.30 22.70 31.71
C THR A 198 7.63 21.33 31.67
N GLN A 199 7.75 20.56 32.76
CA GLN A 199 7.09 19.25 32.88
C GLN A 199 5.56 19.35 32.75
N LYS A 200 4.96 20.46 33.21
CA LYS A 200 3.52 20.72 33.08
C LYS A 200 3.12 20.83 31.61
N ILE A 201 3.88 21.59 30.82
CA ILE A 201 3.63 21.73 29.37
C ILE A 201 3.71 20.37 28.69
N ALA A 202 4.79 19.60 28.94
CA ALA A 202 4.94 18.27 28.38
C ALA A 202 3.76 17.34 28.74
N ASN A 203 3.33 17.32 30.00
CA ASN A 203 2.21 16.51 30.45
C ASN A 203 0.89 16.93 29.79
N TYR A 204 0.62 18.24 29.69
CA TYR A 204 -0.58 18.74 29.00
C TYR A 204 -0.55 18.42 27.51
N THR A 205 0.60 18.47 26.86
CA THR A 205 0.74 18.05 25.46
C THR A 205 0.37 16.58 25.29
N TRP A 206 0.85 15.69 26.16
CA TRP A 206 0.47 14.26 26.14
C TRP A 206 -1.02 14.05 26.39
N LEU A 207 -1.61 14.79 27.34
CA LEU A 207 -3.05 14.72 27.61
C LEU A 207 -3.87 15.18 26.40
N MET A 208 -3.50 16.30 25.79
CA MET A 208 -4.19 16.82 24.60
C MET A 208 -4.05 15.87 23.41
N LEU A 209 -2.88 15.26 23.23
CA LEU A 209 -2.66 14.23 22.22
C LEU A 209 -3.54 13.00 22.48
N ALA A 210 -3.60 12.53 23.73
CA ALA A 210 -4.49 11.42 24.10
C ALA A 210 -5.95 11.75 23.78
N VAL A 211 -6.43 12.95 24.11
CA VAL A 211 -7.78 13.39 23.75
C VAL A 211 -7.97 13.43 22.23
N ALA A 212 -7.02 14.00 21.49
CA ALA A 212 -7.08 14.15 20.04
C ALA A 212 -7.11 12.81 19.28
N VAL A 213 -6.54 11.75 19.84
CA VAL A 213 -6.53 10.40 19.23
C VAL A 213 -7.69 9.54 19.75
N VAL A 214 -7.88 9.49 21.08
CA VAL A 214 -8.84 8.59 21.71
C VAL A 214 -10.28 9.05 21.49
N LEU A 215 -10.57 10.35 21.51
CA LEU A 215 -11.94 10.84 21.36
C LEU A 215 -12.49 10.55 19.94
N PRO A 216 -11.79 10.87 18.83
CA PRO A 216 -12.25 10.48 17.50
C PRO A 216 -12.38 8.96 17.35
N ALA A 217 -11.42 8.19 17.89
CA ALA A 217 -11.51 6.73 17.87
C ALA A 217 -12.76 6.22 18.61
N GLY A 218 -13.09 6.79 19.77
CA GLY A 218 -14.30 6.47 20.52
C GLY A 218 -15.58 6.83 19.77
N VAL A 219 -15.65 8.03 19.16
CA VAL A 219 -16.79 8.45 18.33
C VAL A 219 -16.96 7.53 17.12
N MET A 220 -15.86 7.21 16.44
CA MET A 220 -15.88 6.28 15.32
C MET A 220 -16.27 4.87 15.76
N LEU A 221 -15.86 4.41 16.95
CA LEU A 221 -16.26 3.12 17.51
C LEU A 221 -17.76 3.07 17.78
N VAL A 222 -18.32 4.12 18.38
CA VAL A 222 -19.77 4.22 18.62
C VAL A 222 -20.54 4.24 17.30
N ARG A 223 -20.11 5.06 16.33
CA ARG A 223 -20.72 5.06 14.99
C ARG A 223 -20.63 3.69 14.34
N TRP A 224 -19.50 3.02 14.50
CA TRP A 224 -19.26 1.69 13.96
C TRP A 224 -20.15 0.62 14.61
N MET A 225 -20.31 0.64 15.94
CA MET A 225 -21.26 -0.25 16.65
C MET A 225 -22.72 0.00 16.27
N ALA A 226 -23.05 1.21 15.79
CA ALA A 226 -24.38 1.54 15.29
C ALA A 226 -24.63 1.07 13.85
N TYR A 227 -23.60 0.64 13.10
CA TYR A 227 -23.81 0.03 11.79
C TYR A 227 -24.37 -1.39 11.95
N PRO A 228 -25.45 -1.74 11.25
CA PRO A 228 -26.00 -3.07 11.30
C PRO A 228 -24.92 -4.08 10.86
N ALA A 229 -24.75 -5.15 11.65
CA ALA A 229 -23.95 -6.29 11.25
C ALA A 229 -24.52 -6.79 9.91
N THR A 230 -23.76 -6.62 8.85
CA THR A 230 -24.17 -7.04 7.51
C THR A 230 -23.85 -8.52 7.40
N GLU A 231 -24.88 -9.35 7.16
CA GLU A 231 -24.68 -10.79 6.98
C GLU A 231 -23.63 -11.08 5.89
N GLY A 232 -22.74 -12.05 6.15
CA GLY A 232 -21.64 -12.39 5.23
C GLY A 232 -20.39 -11.51 5.35
N PHE A 233 -20.40 -10.49 6.21
CA PHE A 233 -19.29 -9.57 6.45
C PHE A 233 -18.38 -9.98 7.63
N GLU A 234 -17.92 -11.24 7.68
CA GLU A 234 -17.05 -11.75 8.76
C GLU A 234 -15.62 -12.14 8.31
N PRO A 235 -14.55 -11.65 8.95
CA PRO A 235 -14.38 -10.34 9.58
C PRO A 235 -13.44 -9.46 8.74
N VAL A 236 -13.98 -8.38 8.17
CA VAL A 236 -13.20 -7.13 8.03
C VAL A 236 -13.17 -6.40 9.39
N PHE A 237 -13.77 -6.99 10.44
CA PHE A 237 -13.74 -6.49 11.82
C PHE A 237 -12.32 -6.13 12.22
N THR A 238 -11.33 -6.99 12.00
CA THR A 238 -9.95 -6.71 12.39
C THR A 238 -9.33 -5.56 11.63
N LYS A 239 -9.49 -5.49 10.30
CA LYS A 239 -8.95 -4.39 9.50
C LYS A 239 -9.60 -3.06 9.87
N ARG A 240 -10.92 -3.05 10.07
CA ARG A 240 -11.69 -1.88 10.49
C ARG A 240 -11.39 -1.48 11.93
N LEU A 241 -11.29 -2.45 12.83
CA LEU A 241 -10.88 -2.24 14.22
C LEU A 241 -9.46 -1.68 14.24
N ASN A 242 -8.52 -2.23 13.48
CA ASN A 242 -7.17 -1.67 13.39
C ASN A 242 -7.17 -0.27 12.77
N ALA A 243 -8.00 0.01 11.76
CA ALA A 243 -8.15 1.37 11.23
C ALA A 243 -8.74 2.35 12.28
N LEU A 244 -9.45 1.83 13.27
CA LEU A 244 -10.14 2.59 14.30
C LEU A 244 -9.30 2.79 15.57
N VAL A 245 -8.70 1.72 16.08
CA VAL A 245 -7.96 1.70 17.33
C VAL A 245 -6.46 1.64 17.11
N GLY A 246 -5.97 1.41 15.89
CA GLY A 246 -4.55 1.28 15.59
C GLY A 246 -3.74 2.50 16.01
N ASP A 247 -4.24 3.71 15.74
CA ASP A 247 -3.59 4.95 16.19
C ASP A 247 -3.61 5.10 17.72
N THR A 248 -4.71 4.67 18.37
CA THR A 248 -4.82 4.65 19.83
C THR A 248 -3.87 3.62 20.45
N MET A 249 -3.74 2.44 19.85
CA MET A 249 -2.82 1.38 20.27
C MET A 249 -1.37 1.81 20.08
N LEU A 250 -1.06 2.46 18.96
CA LEU A 250 0.26 3.02 18.70
C LEU A 250 0.60 4.11 19.73
N LEU A 251 -0.33 5.05 19.98
CA LEU A 251 -0.14 6.07 21.02
C LEU A 251 0.09 5.44 22.40
N GLY A 252 -0.73 4.46 22.76
CA GLY A 252 -0.60 3.72 24.01
C GLY A 252 0.74 3.00 24.14
N ALA A 253 1.23 2.39 23.05
CA ALA A 253 2.55 1.74 23.02
C ALA A 253 3.70 2.75 23.19
N ILE A 254 3.63 3.91 22.52
CA ILE A 254 4.63 4.98 22.68
C ILE A 254 4.59 5.52 24.12
N ALA A 255 3.40 5.81 24.65
CA ALA A 255 3.24 6.29 26.01
C ALA A 255 3.74 5.28 27.05
N LEU A 256 3.46 3.99 26.86
CA LEU A 256 3.95 2.92 27.72
C LEU A 256 5.48 2.82 27.69
N ALA A 257 6.08 2.91 26.51
CA ALA A 257 7.54 2.95 26.37
C ALA A 257 8.14 4.21 27.01
N ALA A 258 7.41 5.34 26.97
CA ALA A 258 7.90 6.62 27.46
C ALA A 258 7.81 6.77 28.98
N PHE A 259 6.69 6.34 29.57
CA PHE A 259 6.37 6.55 30.98
C PHE A 259 6.50 5.28 31.82
N GLY A 260 6.76 4.14 31.19
CA GLY A 260 6.75 2.83 31.84
C GLY A 260 5.33 2.33 32.11
N LEU A 261 5.25 1.14 32.69
CA LEU A 261 3.98 0.58 33.15
C LEU A 261 3.39 1.48 34.25
N PRO A 262 2.07 1.81 34.18
CA PRO A 262 1.40 2.49 35.27
C PRO A 262 1.64 1.77 36.60
N ALA A 263 1.73 2.51 37.72
CA ALA A 263 2.03 1.94 39.03
C ALA A 263 1.07 0.81 39.44
N ALA A 264 -0.19 0.85 38.97
CA ALA A 264 -1.16 -0.21 39.13
C ALA A 264 -0.70 -1.57 38.58
N PHE A 265 0.15 -1.56 37.54
CA PHE A 265 0.71 -2.74 36.89
C PHE A 265 2.14 -3.07 37.34
N ALA A 266 2.77 -2.25 38.20
CA ALA A 266 4.13 -2.50 38.69
C ALA A 266 4.25 -3.78 39.54
N ARG A 267 3.11 -4.30 40.03
CA ARG A 267 3.04 -5.55 40.80
C ARG A 267 2.87 -6.79 39.92
N ILE A 268 2.71 -6.64 38.60
CA ILE A 268 2.57 -7.79 37.70
C ILE A 268 3.91 -8.54 37.68
N PRO A 269 3.93 -9.85 38.01
CA PRO A 269 5.14 -10.66 37.91
C PRO A 269 5.71 -10.63 36.49
N GLN A 270 7.05 -10.59 36.35
CA GLN A 270 7.70 -10.53 35.04
C GLN A 270 7.26 -11.65 34.09
N ALA A 271 7.02 -12.86 34.62
CA ALA A 271 6.49 -13.97 33.84
C ALA A 271 5.11 -13.67 33.22
N VAL A 272 4.22 -13.00 33.97
CA VAL A 272 2.90 -12.59 33.48
C VAL A 272 3.02 -11.47 32.44
N ALA A 273 3.94 -10.53 32.63
CA ALA A 273 4.21 -9.48 31.64
C ALA A 273 4.77 -10.05 30.33
N LEU A 274 5.71 -11.00 30.41
CA LEU A 274 6.26 -11.71 29.25
C LEU A 274 5.20 -12.56 28.54
N ALA A 275 4.37 -13.29 29.30
CA ALA A 275 3.25 -14.04 28.74
C ALA A 275 2.24 -13.11 28.05
N GLY A 276 1.91 -11.98 28.66
CA GLY A 276 1.06 -10.94 28.07
C GLY A 276 1.65 -10.38 26.79
N ALA A 277 2.95 -10.07 26.76
CA ALA A 277 3.64 -9.60 25.56
C ALA A 277 3.65 -10.67 24.45
N ALA A 278 3.91 -11.93 24.78
CA ALA A 278 3.84 -13.04 23.82
C ALA A 278 2.43 -13.20 23.26
N CYS A 279 1.39 -13.14 24.11
CA CYS A 279 0.00 -13.15 23.69
C CYS A 279 -0.32 -11.96 22.76
N LEU A 280 0.16 -10.75 23.07
CA LEU A 280 0.00 -9.58 22.22
C LEU A 280 0.72 -9.74 20.87
N ILE A 281 1.90 -10.36 20.82
CA ILE A 281 2.61 -10.64 19.57
C ILE A 281 1.82 -11.66 18.74
N VAL A 282 1.34 -12.74 19.35
CA VAL A 282 0.51 -13.74 18.66
C VAL A 282 -0.77 -13.10 18.15
N PHE A 283 -1.43 -12.29 18.97
CA PHE A 283 -2.63 -11.55 18.60
C PHE A 283 -2.34 -10.57 17.45
N ALA A 284 -1.31 -9.74 17.55
CA ALA A 284 -0.89 -8.84 16.48
C ALA A 284 -0.56 -9.58 15.18
N THR A 285 0.10 -10.74 15.27
CA THR A 285 0.41 -11.59 14.10
C THR A 285 -0.86 -12.15 13.47
N ARG A 286 -1.84 -12.56 14.28
CA ARG A 286 -3.15 -13.00 13.80
C ARG A 286 -3.94 -11.84 13.19
N LEU A 287 -3.89 -10.65 13.79
CA LEU A 287 -4.58 -9.48 13.27
C LEU A 287 -3.93 -8.92 11.99
N TRP A 288 -2.62 -9.11 11.84
CA TRP A 288 -1.87 -8.69 10.65
C TRP A 288 -2.41 -9.36 9.38
N PHE A 289 -2.85 -10.62 9.49
CA PHE A 289 -3.37 -11.40 8.39
C PHE A 289 -4.78 -11.95 8.70
N ASP A 290 -5.76 -11.04 8.69
CA ASP A 290 -7.19 -11.38 8.72
C ASP A 290 -7.85 -11.02 7.37
N PRO A 291 -7.68 -11.88 6.34
CA PRO A 291 -8.41 -11.73 5.08
C PRO A 291 -9.91 -11.91 5.32
N ASP A 292 -10.73 -11.12 4.61
CA ASP A 292 -12.19 -11.32 4.60
C ASP A 292 -12.58 -12.68 3.99
N SER A 293 -13.86 -13.05 4.16
CA SER A 293 -14.41 -14.31 3.67
C SER A 293 -14.09 -14.56 2.18
N TYR A 294 -14.20 -13.52 1.35
CA TYR A 294 -13.90 -13.58 -0.07
C TYR A 294 -12.41 -13.82 -0.34
N ALA A 295 -11.52 -13.04 0.27
CA ALA A 295 -10.08 -13.19 0.13
C ALA A 295 -9.58 -14.54 0.64
N ARG A 296 -10.18 -15.08 1.71
CA ARG A 296 -9.91 -16.46 2.17
C ARG A 296 -10.28 -17.49 1.12
N GLU A 297 -11.45 -17.33 0.51
CA GLU A 297 -11.92 -18.26 -0.50
C GLU A 297 -11.10 -18.21 -1.80
N ILE A 298 -10.65 -17.01 -2.19
CA ILE A 298 -9.67 -16.83 -3.27
C ILE A 298 -8.33 -17.49 -2.91
N ALA A 299 -7.85 -17.31 -1.67
CA ALA A 299 -6.58 -17.88 -1.23
C ALA A 299 -6.58 -19.42 -1.17
N ARG A 300 -7.74 -20.05 -0.90
CA ARG A 300 -7.89 -21.51 -1.00
C ARG A 300 -7.70 -22.02 -2.42
N ALA A 301 -7.96 -21.19 -3.43
CA ALA A 301 -7.81 -21.51 -4.85
C ALA A 301 -8.46 -22.86 -5.23
N GLN A 302 -9.63 -23.15 -4.66
CA GLN A 302 -10.40 -24.34 -5.00
C GLN A 302 -11.20 -24.10 -6.28
N VAL A 303 -11.13 -25.07 -7.19
CA VAL A 303 -11.89 -25.01 -8.45
C VAL A 303 -13.38 -25.10 -8.14
N GLN A 304 -14.14 -24.14 -8.65
CA GLN A 304 -15.58 -24.08 -8.46
C GLN A 304 -16.26 -24.92 -9.55
N VAL A 305 -16.68 -26.13 -9.19
CA VAL A 305 -17.14 -27.16 -10.14
C VAL A 305 -18.38 -26.72 -10.91
N ASP A 306 -19.29 -26.01 -10.26
CA ASP A 306 -20.49 -25.43 -10.87
C ASP A 306 -20.13 -24.35 -11.91
N LEU A 307 -19.23 -23.43 -11.58
CA LEU A 307 -18.73 -22.42 -12.53
C LEU A 307 -17.99 -23.08 -13.71
N ALA A 308 -17.19 -24.10 -13.45
CA ALA A 308 -16.50 -24.87 -14.49
C ALA A 308 -17.48 -25.55 -15.45
N ARG A 309 -18.58 -26.13 -14.93
CA ARG A 309 -19.67 -26.69 -15.77
C ARG A 309 -20.38 -25.63 -16.60
N MET A 310 -20.46 -24.38 -16.12
CA MET A 310 -21.01 -23.26 -16.89
C MET A 310 -20.05 -22.74 -17.96
N THR A 311 -18.74 -23.04 -17.85
CA THR A 311 -17.67 -22.52 -18.71
C THR A 311 -16.83 -23.64 -19.37
N PRO A 312 -17.44 -24.63 -20.05
CA PRO A 312 -16.75 -25.85 -20.49
C PRO A 312 -15.70 -25.64 -21.59
N ARG A 313 -15.76 -24.54 -22.36
CA ARG A 313 -14.82 -24.27 -23.45
C ARG A 313 -13.51 -23.68 -22.93
N ASP A 314 -12.37 -24.14 -23.40
CA ASP A 314 -11.06 -23.57 -23.03
C ASP A 314 -10.85 -22.12 -23.53
N GLY A 315 -9.87 -21.42 -22.95
CA GLY A 315 -9.52 -20.02 -23.28
C GLY A 315 -9.45 -19.06 -22.07
N GLU A 316 -9.27 -17.77 -22.32
CA GLU A 316 -9.20 -16.74 -21.28
C GLU A 316 -10.60 -16.36 -20.76
N ILE A 317 -10.67 -15.93 -19.50
CA ILE A 317 -11.92 -15.43 -18.88
C ILE A 317 -11.78 -13.93 -18.63
N LEU A 318 -12.74 -13.15 -19.10
CA LEU A 318 -12.87 -11.75 -18.70
C LEU A 318 -13.75 -11.67 -17.45
N TRP A 319 -13.12 -11.47 -16.29
CA TRP A 319 -13.84 -11.21 -15.04
C TRP A 319 -13.95 -9.71 -14.80
N LEU A 320 -15.13 -9.13 -15.06
CA LEU A 320 -15.36 -7.70 -14.85
C LEU A 320 -15.26 -7.38 -13.36
N LYS A 321 -14.47 -6.35 -13.04
CA LYS A 321 -14.15 -5.93 -11.66
C LYS A 321 -13.44 -7.00 -10.82
N GLY A 322 -13.00 -8.10 -11.42
CA GLY A 322 -12.15 -9.12 -10.80
C GLY A 322 -10.67 -8.91 -11.10
N SER A 323 -9.83 -9.69 -10.44
CA SER A 323 -8.38 -9.72 -10.64
C SER A 323 -7.79 -11.13 -10.65
N PHE A 324 -8.23 -12.02 -9.77
CA PHE A 324 -7.57 -13.31 -9.52
C PHE A 324 -8.53 -14.51 -9.63
N GLU A 325 -9.83 -14.25 -9.69
CA GLU A 325 -10.93 -15.20 -9.70
C GLU A 325 -10.78 -16.25 -10.80
N PRO A 326 -10.49 -15.92 -12.09
CA PRO A 326 -10.28 -16.95 -13.11
C PRO A 326 -9.17 -17.93 -12.78
N TRP A 327 -8.06 -17.44 -12.20
CA TRP A 327 -6.93 -18.28 -11.87
C TRP A 327 -7.24 -19.15 -10.64
N ALA A 328 -7.83 -18.57 -9.59
CA ALA A 328 -8.11 -19.26 -8.34
C ALA A 328 -9.23 -20.30 -8.49
N TRP A 329 -10.32 -19.97 -9.20
CA TRP A 329 -11.53 -20.76 -9.23
C TRP A 329 -11.72 -21.60 -10.50
N LEU A 330 -11.00 -21.28 -11.57
CA LEU A 330 -11.09 -22.02 -12.83
C LEU A 330 -9.74 -22.53 -13.34
N ARG A 331 -8.62 -22.12 -12.74
CA ARG A 331 -7.26 -22.39 -13.25
C ARG A 331 -7.05 -21.88 -14.68
N ARG A 332 -7.71 -20.77 -15.02
CA ARG A 332 -7.67 -20.16 -16.35
C ARG A 332 -7.06 -18.76 -16.31
N PRO A 333 -6.40 -18.34 -17.40
CA PRO A 333 -5.88 -16.98 -17.51
C PRO A 333 -7.02 -15.96 -17.51
N HIS A 334 -6.74 -14.80 -16.90
CA HIS A 334 -7.61 -13.63 -16.97
C HIS A 334 -7.32 -12.87 -18.27
N TRP A 335 -8.35 -12.56 -19.04
CA TRP A 335 -8.22 -11.83 -20.32
C TRP A 335 -7.73 -10.39 -20.10
N LEU A 336 -8.19 -9.72 -19.04
CA LEU A 336 -7.75 -8.39 -18.65
C LEU A 336 -8.15 -8.05 -17.21
N GLY A 337 -7.20 -8.01 -16.29
CA GLY A 337 -7.43 -7.69 -14.87
C GLY A 337 -6.67 -6.44 -14.40
N ASP A 338 -7.15 -5.81 -13.31
CA ASP A 338 -6.49 -4.65 -12.71
C ASP A 338 -5.03 -4.99 -12.30
N ILE A 339 -4.83 -6.13 -11.64
CA ILE A 339 -3.49 -6.54 -11.16
C ILE A 339 -2.49 -6.83 -12.29
N GLN A 340 -2.95 -7.29 -13.46
CA GLN A 340 -2.08 -7.50 -14.63
C GLN A 340 -1.48 -6.18 -15.12
N GLY A 341 -2.19 -5.07 -14.93
CA GLY A 341 -1.71 -3.73 -15.26
C GLY A 341 -0.45 -3.29 -14.49
N ALA A 342 -0.12 -3.95 -13.37
CA ALA A 342 1.14 -3.70 -12.66
C ALA A 342 2.35 -4.28 -13.41
N GLY A 343 2.15 -5.32 -14.22
CA GLY A 343 3.20 -6.01 -14.98
C GLY A 343 3.64 -5.28 -16.26
N ILE A 344 2.89 -4.28 -16.72
CA ILE A 344 3.13 -3.63 -18.01
C ILE A 344 4.42 -2.81 -18.07
N VAL A 345 5.07 -2.55 -16.93
CA VAL A 345 6.42 -1.93 -16.86
C VAL A 345 7.52 -2.89 -17.34
N PHE A 346 7.26 -4.20 -17.36
CA PHE A 346 8.26 -5.19 -17.71
C PHE A 346 8.36 -5.49 -19.20
N SER A 347 7.28 -5.28 -19.95
CA SER A 347 7.22 -5.54 -21.38
C SER A 347 6.29 -4.54 -22.08
N ARG A 348 6.82 -3.90 -23.12
CA ARG A 348 6.08 -2.99 -23.98
C ARG A 348 4.90 -3.69 -24.65
N ASP A 349 5.13 -4.86 -25.23
CA ASP A 349 4.12 -5.59 -26.01
C ASP A 349 2.93 -5.98 -25.13
N ILE A 350 3.21 -6.48 -23.92
CA ILE A 350 2.17 -6.76 -22.93
C ILE A 350 1.44 -5.48 -22.53
N GLY A 351 2.15 -4.36 -22.37
CA GLY A 351 1.54 -3.06 -22.08
C GLY A 351 0.60 -2.57 -23.19
N MET A 352 0.98 -2.73 -24.45
CA MET A 352 0.14 -2.31 -25.58
C MET A 352 -1.09 -3.21 -25.72
N ILE A 353 -0.95 -4.53 -25.58
CA ILE A 353 -2.09 -5.47 -25.56
C ILE A 353 -3.03 -5.12 -24.40
N TYR A 354 -2.48 -4.84 -23.21
CA TYR A 354 -3.26 -4.43 -22.06
C TYR A 354 -4.06 -3.16 -22.34
N LYS A 355 -3.41 -2.13 -22.91
CA LYS A 355 -4.06 -0.87 -23.27
C LYS A 355 -5.17 -1.08 -24.29
N GLU A 356 -4.89 -1.83 -25.36
CA GLU A 356 -5.86 -2.12 -26.42
C GLU A 356 -7.11 -2.82 -25.87
N ARG A 357 -6.93 -3.84 -25.04
CA ARG A 357 -8.03 -4.56 -24.38
C ARG A 357 -8.81 -3.65 -23.43
N ALA A 358 -8.12 -2.79 -22.66
CA ALA A 358 -8.77 -1.84 -21.75
C ALA A 358 -9.58 -0.76 -22.48
N ASP A 359 -9.03 -0.24 -23.58
CA ASP A 359 -9.72 0.72 -24.46
C ASP A 359 -10.94 0.07 -25.13
N ALA A 360 -10.84 -1.21 -25.51
CA ALA A 360 -11.95 -1.98 -26.06
C ALA A 360 -13.08 -2.14 -25.03
N LEU A 361 -12.78 -2.46 -23.76
CA LEU A 361 -13.79 -2.52 -22.70
C LEU A 361 -14.44 -1.15 -22.46
N THR A 362 -13.63 -0.09 -22.44
CA THR A 362 -14.14 1.28 -22.25
C THR A 362 -15.07 1.66 -23.40
N SER A 363 -14.66 1.38 -24.64
CA SER A 363 -15.45 1.64 -25.86
C SER A 363 -16.68 0.75 -26.02
N ALA A 364 -16.76 -0.34 -25.24
CA ALA A 364 -17.91 -1.23 -25.15
C ALA A 364 -18.83 -0.87 -23.96
N GLY A 365 -18.50 0.15 -23.16
CA GLY A 365 -19.23 0.49 -21.94
C GLY A 365 -19.10 -0.55 -20.82
N LEU A 366 -18.10 -1.44 -20.90
CA LEU A 366 -17.83 -2.50 -19.91
C LEU A 366 -16.72 -2.11 -18.92
N ASP A 367 -16.06 -0.97 -19.13
CA ASP A 367 -15.22 -0.30 -18.13
C ASP A 367 -15.39 1.22 -18.23
N ASN A 368 -15.04 1.95 -17.16
CA ASN A 368 -15.06 3.41 -17.13
C ASN A 368 -13.69 4.05 -17.42
N GLY A 369 -12.73 3.27 -17.90
CA GLY A 369 -11.36 3.70 -18.18
C GLY A 369 -10.41 3.65 -16.97
N ALA A 370 -10.88 3.18 -15.80
CA ALA A 370 -10.04 3.06 -14.60
C ALA A 370 -8.90 2.05 -14.77
N LEU A 371 -9.04 1.08 -15.69
CA LEU A 371 -7.96 0.15 -16.02
C LEU A 371 -6.73 0.84 -16.63
N VAL A 372 -6.89 1.99 -17.27
CA VAL A 372 -5.77 2.78 -17.84
C VAL A 372 -5.46 4.01 -16.97
N ARG A 373 -6.45 4.56 -16.27
CA ARG A 373 -6.35 5.81 -15.47
C ARG A 373 -6.56 5.56 -13.98
N ARG A 374 -5.66 4.79 -13.34
CA ARG A 374 -5.82 4.36 -11.93
C ARG A 374 -5.88 5.54 -10.96
N TYR A 375 -5.10 6.58 -11.22
CA TYR A 375 -4.94 7.73 -10.32
C TYR A 375 -6.04 8.78 -10.44
N ALA A 376 -6.92 8.68 -11.44
CA ALA A 376 -7.88 9.75 -11.78
C ALA A 376 -9.10 9.85 -10.82
N LYS A 377 -9.03 9.31 -9.59
CA LYS A 377 -10.13 9.28 -8.60
C LYS A 377 -11.51 8.95 -9.23
N LEU A 378 -11.53 8.03 -10.21
CA LEU A 378 -12.75 7.69 -10.93
C LEU A 378 -13.73 6.96 -9.99
N PRO A 379 -15.03 7.27 -10.05
CA PRO A 379 -16.04 6.54 -9.29
C PRO A 379 -15.96 5.05 -9.61
N LYS A 380 -15.92 4.21 -8.56
CA LYS A 380 -15.93 2.77 -8.75
C LYS A 380 -17.37 2.27 -8.76
N ASN A 381 -17.89 1.99 -9.95
CA ASN A 381 -19.15 1.27 -10.10
C ASN A 381 -18.85 -0.23 -10.04
N TRP A 382 -19.14 -0.85 -8.91
CA TRP A 382 -18.83 -2.25 -8.64
C TRP A 382 -19.87 -3.23 -9.21
N LEU A 383 -21.13 -2.80 -9.26
CA LEU A 383 -22.20 -3.51 -9.94
C LEU A 383 -22.37 -2.93 -11.34
N MET A 384 -22.61 -3.81 -12.32
CA MET A 384 -22.94 -3.38 -13.67
C MET A 384 -23.84 -4.39 -14.38
N THR A 385 -24.81 -3.88 -15.13
CA THR A 385 -25.58 -4.68 -16.06
C THR A 385 -24.91 -4.54 -17.43
N PRO A 386 -24.19 -5.57 -17.93
CA PRO A 386 -23.50 -5.46 -19.20
C PRO A 386 -24.52 -5.28 -20.34
N ALA A 387 -24.35 -4.25 -21.17
CA ALA A 387 -25.22 -4.03 -22.32
C ALA A 387 -24.94 -5.09 -23.42
N PRO A 388 -25.97 -5.65 -24.08
CA PRO A 388 -25.79 -6.66 -25.13
C PRO A 388 -24.86 -6.22 -26.26
N GLU A 389 -24.95 -4.95 -26.68
CA GLU A 389 -24.10 -4.39 -27.72
C GLU A 389 -22.62 -4.40 -27.31
N GLY A 390 -22.32 -3.98 -26.07
CA GLY A 390 -20.97 -3.99 -25.52
C GLY A 390 -20.38 -5.40 -25.44
N VAL A 391 -21.18 -6.37 -24.98
CA VAL A 391 -20.78 -7.79 -24.94
C VAL A 391 -20.48 -8.30 -26.34
N ARG A 392 -21.38 -8.08 -27.32
CA ARG A 392 -21.17 -8.51 -28.71
C ARG A 392 -19.90 -7.92 -29.29
N LYS A 393 -19.65 -6.62 -29.06
CA LYS A 393 -18.43 -5.94 -29.51
C LYS A 393 -17.16 -6.60 -28.96
N ILE A 394 -17.15 -7.03 -27.70
CA ILE A 394 -15.99 -7.75 -27.13
C ILE A 394 -15.89 -9.17 -27.67
N CYS A 395 -17.00 -9.88 -27.76
CA CYS A 395 -17.02 -11.28 -28.20
C CYS A 395 -16.70 -11.46 -29.70
N ALA A 396 -16.89 -10.41 -30.51
CA ALA A 396 -16.52 -10.35 -31.92
C ALA A 396 -15.01 -10.12 -32.17
N ARG A 397 -14.21 -9.79 -31.15
CA ARG A 397 -12.76 -9.61 -31.30
C ARG A 397 -12.07 -10.93 -31.68
N ALA A 398 -10.98 -10.83 -32.43
CA ALA A 398 -10.17 -12.00 -32.80
C ALA A 398 -9.57 -12.69 -31.56
N ASP A 399 -9.19 -11.92 -30.54
CA ASP A 399 -8.66 -12.38 -29.27
C ASP A 399 -9.72 -12.43 -28.15
N ALA A 400 -11.00 -12.49 -28.50
CA ALA A 400 -12.10 -12.45 -27.53
C ALA A 400 -11.94 -13.51 -26.40
N PRO A 401 -12.32 -13.19 -25.16
CA PRO A 401 -12.35 -14.17 -24.09
C PRO A 401 -13.32 -15.31 -24.43
N ALA A 402 -13.12 -16.48 -23.82
CA ALA A 402 -14.09 -17.56 -23.93
C ALA A 402 -15.40 -17.19 -23.22
N TYR A 403 -15.29 -16.58 -22.04
CA TYR A 403 -16.43 -16.17 -21.23
C TYR A 403 -16.21 -14.80 -20.61
N ILE A 404 -17.32 -14.07 -20.42
CA ILE A 404 -17.38 -12.86 -19.62
C ILE A 404 -18.13 -13.18 -18.33
N VAL A 405 -17.52 -12.86 -17.19
CA VAL A 405 -18.13 -13.01 -15.86
C VAL A 405 -18.32 -11.60 -15.30
N ALA A 406 -19.58 -11.18 -15.15
CA ALA A 406 -19.95 -9.82 -14.73
C ALA A 406 -20.65 -9.83 -13.37
N PRO A 407 -20.25 -8.98 -12.41
CA PRO A 407 -20.94 -8.86 -11.13
C PRO A 407 -22.34 -8.28 -11.34
N THR A 408 -23.36 -8.95 -10.82
CA THR A 408 -24.77 -8.55 -10.97
C THR A 408 -25.48 -8.54 -9.62
N ALA A 409 -26.48 -7.67 -9.48
CA ALA A 409 -27.35 -7.74 -8.30
C ALA A 409 -28.16 -9.04 -8.33
N ARG A 410 -28.47 -9.58 -7.15
CA ARG A 410 -29.17 -10.87 -6.96
C ARG A 410 -30.50 -10.95 -7.72
N GLU A 411 -31.20 -9.82 -7.83
CA GLU A 411 -32.52 -9.70 -8.45
C GLU A 411 -32.51 -8.92 -9.78
N ALA A 412 -31.32 -8.59 -10.31
CA ALA A 412 -31.26 -7.88 -11.57
C ALA A 412 -31.77 -8.77 -12.72
N ALA A 413 -32.77 -8.27 -13.45
CA ALA A 413 -33.18 -8.87 -14.70
C ALA A 413 -32.04 -8.75 -15.71
N LEU A 414 -31.44 -9.87 -16.08
CA LEU A 414 -30.45 -9.92 -17.14
C LEU A 414 -31.14 -9.85 -18.50
N ASP A 415 -30.51 -9.16 -19.44
CA ASP A 415 -31.01 -9.09 -20.81
C ASP A 415 -31.03 -10.51 -21.42
N PRO A 416 -32.20 -11.02 -21.86
CA PRO A 416 -32.31 -12.36 -22.45
C PRO A 416 -31.42 -12.55 -23.68
N ALA A 417 -31.07 -11.48 -24.40
CA ALA A 417 -30.21 -11.52 -25.57
C ALA A 417 -28.79 -12.02 -25.24
N LEU A 418 -28.33 -11.84 -24.00
CA LEU A 418 -27.01 -12.29 -23.55
C LEU A 418 -26.92 -13.80 -23.33
N ARG A 419 -28.08 -14.47 -23.18
CA ARG A 419 -28.17 -15.89 -22.79
C ARG A 419 -27.30 -16.22 -21.57
N ALA A 420 -27.21 -15.26 -20.64
CA ALA A 420 -26.36 -15.35 -19.48
C ALA A 420 -26.87 -16.41 -18.49
N LYS A 421 -25.93 -17.13 -17.86
CA LYS A 421 -26.22 -18.02 -16.74
C LYS A 421 -25.88 -17.32 -15.44
N ILE A 422 -26.70 -17.48 -14.41
CA ILE A 422 -26.41 -16.94 -13.09
C ILE A 422 -25.54 -17.94 -12.32
N TRP A 423 -24.42 -17.46 -11.80
CA TRP A 423 -23.56 -18.18 -10.87
C TRP A 423 -23.48 -17.43 -9.53
N THR A 424 -23.41 -18.18 -8.44
CA THR A 424 -23.29 -17.62 -7.09
C THR A 424 -21.93 -18.02 -6.52
N ALA A 425 -21.12 -17.03 -6.20
CA ALA A 425 -19.80 -17.26 -5.62
C ALA A 425 -19.88 -17.90 -4.23
N PRO A 426 -18.87 -18.72 -3.87
CA PRO A 426 -18.80 -19.40 -2.56
C PRO A 426 -18.67 -18.43 -1.38
N ALA A 427 -18.30 -17.16 -1.62
CA ALA A 427 -18.19 -16.12 -0.61
C ALA A 427 -18.70 -14.77 -1.13
N LEU A 428 -19.29 -13.98 -0.22
CA LEU A 428 -19.73 -12.62 -0.50
C LEU A 428 -18.52 -11.68 -0.62
N ARG A 429 -18.40 -10.98 -1.75
CA ARG A 429 -17.46 -9.87 -1.91
C ARG A 429 -18.16 -8.58 -1.52
N VAL A 430 -17.51 -7.78 -0.67
CA VAL A 430 -18.03 -6.48 -0.27
C VAL A 430 -17.03 -5.41 -0.65
N GLU A 431 -17.49 -4.45 -1.43
CA GLU A 431 -16.68 -3.34 -1.91
C GLU A 431 -17.27 -2.01 -1.47
N MET A 432 -16.42 -1.13 -0.96
CA MET A 432 -16.83 0.22 -0.56
C MET A 432 -16.40 1.22 -1.64
N SER A 433 -17.29 2.15 -1.96
CA SER A 433 -16.99 3.25 -2.88
C SER A 433 -17.53 4.56 -2.31
N ALA A 434 -16.76 5.64 -2.45
CA ALA A 434 -17.27 6.98 -2.21
C ALA A 434 -17.92 7.48 -3.50
N VAL A 435 -19.21 7.81 -3.43
CA VAL A 435 -19.98 8.40 -4.52
C VAL A 435 -20.50 9.74 -4.03
N GLY A 436 -19.79 10.82 -4.40
CA GLY A 436 -19.99 12.13 -3.78
C GLY A 436 -19.71 12.08 -2.27
N ASP A 437 -20.64 12.60 -1.47
CA ASP A 437 -20.55 12.63 -0.01
C ASP A 437 -21.06 11.35 0.67
N LYS A 438 -21.45 10.33 -0.12
CA LYS A 438 -21.98 9.06 0.39
C LYS A 438 -20.97 7.94 0.21
N VAL A 439 -20.90 7.08 1.22
CA VAL A 439 -20.21 5.79 1.14
C VAL A 439 -21.23 4.75 0.74
N ASP A 440 -21.08 4.22 -0.48
CA ASP A 440 -21.87 3.10 -0.96
C ASP A 440 -21.12 1.78 -0.73
N THR A 441 -21.87 0.73 -0.40
CA THR A 441 -21.34 -0.61 -0.12
C THR A 441 -21.99 -1.61 -1.07
N ALA A 442 -21.24 -2.01 -2.09
CA ALA A 442 -21.68 -3.02 -3.04
C ALA A 442 -21.46 -4.42 -2.47
N GLN A 443 -22.53 -5.21 -2.44
CA GLN A 443 -22.50 -6.63 -2.08
C GLN A 443 -22.57 -7.47 -3.36
N ILE A 444 -21.53 -8.25 -3.61
CA ILE A 444 -21.34 -8.99 -4.85
C ILE A 444 -21.15 -10.46 -4.50
N GLN A 445 -22.20 -11.24 -4.71
CA GLN A 445 -22.13 -12.71 -4.62
C GLN A 445 -22.59 -13.36 -5.93
N THR A 446 -23.42 -12.67 -6.70
CA THR A 446 -24.00 -13.20 -7.93
C THR A 446 -23.26 -12.63 -9.15
N TYR A 447 -23.01 -13.51 -10.11
CA TYR A 447 -22.33 -13.17 -11.36
C TYR A 447 -23.12 -13.70 -12.55
N ALA A 448 -23.20 -12.88 -13.60
CA ALA A 448 -23.66 -13.30 -14.91
C ALA A 448 -22.48 -13.92 -15.68
N VAL A 449 -22.63 -15.18 -16.10
CA VAL A 449 -21.66 -15.92 -16.93
C VAL A 449 -22.17 -15.94 -18.36
N ILE A 450 -21.43 -15.30 -19.26
CA ILE A 450 -21.82 -15.05 -20.64
C ILE A 450 -20.82 -15.77 -21.56
N ASP A 451 -21.30 -16.63 -22.46
CA ASP A 451 -20.47 -17.30 -23.46
C ASP A 451 -20.29 -16.40 -24.69
N CYS A 452 -19.05 -16.07 -25.01
CA CYS A 452 -18.78 -15.24 -26.17
C CYS A 452 -19.09 -15.93 -27.49
N ALA A 453 -19.06 -17.27 -27.58
CA ALA A 453 -19.42 -17.97 -28.80
C ALA A 453 -20.91 -17.78 -29.17
N ALA A 454 -21.77 -17.63 -28.17
CA ALA A 454 -23.21 -17.39 -28.36
C ALA A 454 -23.55 -15.91 -28.64
N ASN A 455 -22.58 -15.01 -28.50
CA ASN A 455 -22.74 -13.56 -28.58
C ASN A 455 -21.77 -12.92 -29.60
N ARG A 456 -21.36 -13.68 -30.62
CA ARG A 456 -20.53 -13.17 -31.73
C ARG A 456 -21.34 -12.44 -32.79
#